data_AF-A0A952Q5E2-F1
#
_entry.id   AF-A0A952Q5E2-F1
#
_cell.length_a   1.000
_cell.length_b   1.000
_cell.length_c   1.000
_cell.angle_alpha   90.00
_cell.angle_beta   90.00
_cell.angle_gamma   90.00
#
_symmetry.space_group_name_H-M   'P 1'
#
loop_
_entity.id
_entity.type
_entity.pdbx_description
1 polymer ?
#
loop_
_entity_poly.entity_id
_entity_poly.type
_entity_poly.pdbx_seq_one_letter_code
_entity_poly.pdbx_strand_id
1 'polypeptide(L)'
;MPSISYLSPLGESAVHDTNYGRRPSLTSDDRVGLLINSFPGSDDFLRSFAEGLHDRFGEITQHEYAKGGIRDSTETLGPERVAHIASECDVVFGAYGHCGSCTSAIVRDGVALAGLGARVCLFVTEEFRDTAGFIARAVGMSNIPIVWLPHPMSSRTPEERRAIALERLDEAMSAIEGLDDGARI
;
A
#
# COMPACT_ATOMS: atom_id res chain seq x y z
N MET A 1 -22.15 32.66 30.59
CA MET A 1 -22.48 32.12 29.25
C MET A 1 -21.35 31.20 28.82
N PRO A 2 -21.58 29.92 28.52
CA PRO A 2 -20.52 29.06 28.01
C PRO A 2 -20.07 29.57 26.63
N SER A 3 -18.77 29.76 26.43
CA SER A 3 -18.22 30.14 25.14
C SER A 3 -18.17 28.92 24.22
N ILE A 4 -18.82 29.00 23.07
CA ILE A 4 -18.66 28.02 22.00
C ILE A 4 -17.47 28.45 21.16
N SER A 5 -16.46 27.58 21.04
CA SER A 5 -15.35 27.75 20.10
C SER A 5 -15.68 27.00 18.81
N TYR A 6 -15.54 27.69 17.67
CA TYR A 6 -15.70 27.09 16.34
C TYR A 6 -14.32 26.70 15.81
N LEU A 7 -14.10 25.41 15.59
CA LEU A 7 -12.94 24.92 14.86
C LEU A 7 -13.26 24.95 13.38
N SER A 8 -12.46 25.69 12.61
CA SER A 8 -12.58 25.68 11.15
C SER A 8 -12.27 24.28 10.62
N PRO A 9 -13.15 23.66 9.82
CA PRO A 9 -12.89 22.36 9.21
C PRO A 9 -11.81 22.43 8.12
N LEU A 10 -11.38 23.64 7.74
CA LEU A 10 -10.40 23.85 6.68
C LEU A 10 -9.01 23.32 7.02
N GLY A 11 -8.68 23.14 8.31
CA GLY A 11 -7.39 22.64 8.78
C GLY A 11 -6.24 23.61 8.49
N GLU A 12 -5.51 24.07 9.51
CA GLU A 12 -4.42 25.05 9.33
C GLU A 12 -3.04 24.43 9.06
N SER A 13 -2.91 23.10 9.17
CA SER A 13 -1.61 22.43 9.05
C SER A 13 -1.42 21.86 7.65
N ALA A 14 -0.67 22.57 6.81
CA ALA A 14 -0.09 21.96 5.62
C ALA A 14 0.88 20.85 6.07
N VAL A 15 0.57 19.60 5.75
CA VAL A 15 1.49 18.48 5.99
C VAL A 15 2.65 18.60 5.01
N HIS A 16 3.87 18.49 5.51
CA HIS A 16 5.05 18.49 4.65
C HIS A 16 5.02 17.25 3.75
N ASP A 17 5.07 17.47 2.45
CA ASP A 17 5.09 16.38 1.47
C ASP A 17 6.50 15.84 1.31
N THR A 18 6.71 14.63 1.81
CA THR A 18 7.98 13.90 1.74
C THR A 18 7.98 13.06 0.46
N ASN A 19 8.99 13.27 -0.38
CA ASN A 19 9.11 12.51 -1.62
C ASN A 19 9.37 11.02 -1.34
N TYR A 20 8.61 10.13 -1.98
CA TYR A 20 9.04 8.74 -2.14
C TYR A 20 10.16 8.68 -3.20
N GLY A 21 11.37 8.98 -2.74
CA GLY A 21 12.57 9.06 -3.58
C GLY A 21 13.03 7.70 -4.09
N ARG A 22 14.08 7.72 -4.93
CA ARG A 22 14.64 6.54 -5.58
C ARG A 22 15.16 5.50 -4.59
N ARG A 23 14.87 4.23 -4.84
CA ARG A 23 15.24 3.06 -4.02
C ARG A 23 15.81 1.95 -4.90
N PRO A 24 16.58 1.00 -4.34
CA PRO A 24 17.09 -0.14 -5.09
C PRO A 24 15.98 -1.06 -5.61
N SER A 25 16.21 -1.65 -6.78
CA SER A 25 15.39 -2.73 -7.35
C SER A 25 15.32 -3.91 -6.39
N LEU A 26 14.24 -4.71 -6.53
CA LEU A 26 14.06 -5.93 -5.76
C LEU A 26 15.10 -6.99 -6.12
N THR A 27 15.60 -7.71 -5.11
CA THR A 27 16.50 -8.85 -5.25
C THR A 27 15.96 -10.06 -4.50
N SER A 28 16.55 -11.23 -4.72
CA SER A 28 16.21 -12.46 -3.99
C SER A 28 16.56 -12.42 -2.50
N ASP A 29 17.46 -11.51 -2.09
CA ASP A 29 17.89 -11.35 -0.70
C ASP A 29 16.89 -10.50 0.12
N ASP A 30 15.96 -9.81 -0.56
CA ASP A 30 14.98 -8.96 0.10
C ASP A 30 13.92 -9.78 0.85
N ARG A 31 13.59 -9.34 2.06
CA ARG A 31 12.46 -9.87 2.83
C ARG A 31 11.18 -9.16 2.41
N VAL A 32 10.25 -9.91 1.83
CA VAL A 32 9.01 -9.42 1.23
C VAL A 32 7.85 -9.53 2.22
N GLY A 33 7.26 -8.39 2.58
CA GLY A 33 6.03 -8.32 3.36
C GLY A 33 4.79 -8.31 2.48
N LEU A 34 3.82 -9.19 2.76
CA LEU A 34 2.49 -9.17 2.16
C LEU A 34 1.50 -8.63 3.18
N LEU A 35 1.14 -7.35 3.04
CA LEU A 35 0.18 -6.70 3.92
C LEU A 35 -1.25 -6.98 3.44
N ILE A 36 -1.83 -8.05 3.97
CA ILE A 36 -3.18 -8.51 3.69
C ILE A 36 -4.14 -7.64 4.50
N ASN A 37 -4.86 -6.74 3.84
CA ASN A 37 -5.78 -5.85 4.55
C ASN A 37 -7.09 -6.53 4.97
N SER A 38 -7.26 -7.82 4.70
CA SER A 38 -8.44 -8.61 5.06
C SER A 38 -9.72 -8.22 4.33
N PHE A 39 -9.63 -7.42 3.26
CA PHE A 39 -10.72 -7.29 2.30
C PHE A 39 -10.88 -8.61 1.52
N PRO A 40 -12.10 -9.02 1.14
CA PRO A 40 -12.31 -10.28 0.43
C PRO A 40 -11.43 -10.41 -0.83
N GLY A 41 -10.64 -11.49 -0.88
CA GLY A 41 -9.75 -11.80 -1.99
C GLY A 41 -8.40 -11.04 -1.99
N SER A 42 -8.03 -10.40 -0.87
CA SER A 42 -6.73 -9.73 -0.73
C SER A 42 -5.57 -10.69 -0.50
N ASP A 43 -5.84 -11.79 0.20
CA ASP A 43 -4.88 -12.83 0.49
C ASP A 43 -4.52 -13.65 -0.76
N ASP A 44 -5.52 -14.14 -1.50
CA ASP A 44 -5.28 -14.99 -2.67
C ASP A 44 -4.60 -14.24 -3.82
N PHE A 45 -4.90 -12.96 -4.05
CA PHE A 45 -4.12 -12.18 -5.01
C PHE A 45 -2.72 -11.85 -4.51
N LEU A 46 -2.50 -11.50 -3.23
CA LEU A 46 -1.13 -11.22 -2.77
C LEU A 46 -0.25 -12.47 -2.82
N ARG A 47 -0.82 -13.65 -2.52
CA ARG A 47 -0.13 -14.93 -2.69
C ARG A 47 0.17 -15.20 -4.17
N SER A 48 -0.79 -14.99 -5.06
CA SER A 48 -0.56 -15.11 -6.51
C SER A 48 0.51 -14.15 -7.03
N PHE A 49 0.56 -12.92 -6.50
CA PHE A 49 1.61 -11.95 -6.80
C PHE A 49 2.98 -12.44 -6.31
N ALA A 50 3.05 -12.95 -5.07
CA ALA A 50 4.29 -13.47 -4.50
C ALA A 50 4.80 -14.73 -5.20
N GLU A 51 3.91 -15.58 -5.72
CA GLU A 51 4.28 -16.69 -6.61
C GLU A 51 4.94 -16.18 -7.89
N GLY A 52 4.42 -15.11 -8.50
CA GLY A 52 5.03 -14.47 -9.64
C GLY A 52 6.41 -13.87 -9.36
N LEU A 53 6.62 -13.34 -8.14
CA LEU A 53 7.96 -12.93 -7.69
C LEU A 53 8.89 -14.14 -7.55
N HIS A 54 8.42 -15.23 -6.96
CA HIS A 54 9.17 -16.48 -6.83
C HIS A 54 9.62 -17.03 -8.20
N ASP A 55 8.73 -17.06 -9.17
CA ASP A 55 9.03 -17.54 -10.53
C ASP A 55 10.11 -16.68 -11.21
N ARG A 56 10.20 -15.39 -10.87
CA ARG A 56 11.13 -14.45 -11.49
C ARG A 56 12.48 -14.37 -10.79
N PHE A 57 12.49 -14.38 -9.47
CA PHE A 57 13.70 -14.14 -8.66
C PHE A 57 14.23 -15.40 -7.96
N GLY A 58 13.51 -16.51 -8.05
CA GLY A 58 13.79 -17.71 -7.27
C GLY A 58 13.16 -17.64 -5.88
N GLU A 59 13.68 -18.43 -4.95
CA GLU A 59 13.18 -18.44 -3.57
C GLU A 59 13.33 -17.06 -2.91
N ILE A 60 12.21 -16.43 -2.54
CA ILE A 60 12.18 -15.16 -1.81
C ILE A 60 11.70 -15.39 -0.38
N THR A 61 12.31 -14.70 0.58
CA THR A 61 11.82 -14.71 1.96
C THR A 61 10.57 -13.87 2.04
N GLN A 62 9.42 -14.46 2.38
CA GLN A 62 8.14 -13.73 2.48
C GLN A 62 7.45 -13.90 3.84
N HIS A 63 6.79 -12.82 4.29
CA HIS A 63 6.01 -12.78 5.53
C HIS A 63 4.61 -12.24 5.25
N GLU A 64 3.57 -12.95 5.71
CA GLU A 64 2.18 -12.48 5.61
C GLU A 64 1.76 -11.74 6.88
N TYR A 65 1.25 -10.51 6.71
CA TYR A 65 0.70 -9.70 7.79
C TYR A 65 -0.77 -9.43 7.53
N ALA A 66 -1.65 -10.27 8.09
CA ALA A 66 -3.08 -10.02 8.08
C ALA A 66 -3.46 -8.93 9.08
N LYS A 67 -4.27 -7.96 8.65
CA LYS A 67 -4.76 -6.90 9.55
C LYS A 67 -5.79 -7.40 10.56
N GLY A 68 -6.51 -8.49 10.23
CA GLY A 68 -7.41 -9.23 11.12
C GLY A 68 -8.69 -9.68 10.40
N GLY A 69 -9.87 -9.58 11.03
CA GLY A 69 -11.16 -9.89 10.40
C GLY A 69 -11.60 -8.84 9.35
N ILE A 70 -12.73 -9.06 8.67
CA ILE A 70 -13.22 -8.18 7.57
C ILE A 70 -13.35 -6.70 7.97
N ARG A 71 -13.69 -6.41 9.24
CA ARG A 71 -13.83 -5.03 9.76
C ARG A 71 -12.49 -4.30 9.87
N ASP A 72 -11.41 -5.05 9.95
CA ASP A 72 -10.05 -4.55 10.23
C ASP A 72 -9.38 -4.01 8.96
N SER A 73 -10.02 -4.22 7.79
CA SER A 73 -9.63 -3.59 6.51
C SER A 73 -9.70 -2.07 6.53
N THR A 74 -10.45 -1.51 7.49
CA THR A 74 -10.66 -0.07 7.65
C THR A 74 -9.79 0.57 8.73
N GLU A 75 -9.12 -0.23 9.55
CA GLU A 75 -8.27 0.24 10.65
C GLU A 75 -6.84 0.45 10.17
N THR A 76 -6.15 1.50 10.59
CA THR A 76 -4.71 1.64 10.31
C THR A 76 -3.90 0.76 11.24
N LEU A 77 -2.74 0.29 10.78
CA LEU A 77 -1.76 -0.35 11.65
C LEU A 77 -1.34 0.61 12.78
N GLY A 78 -1.33 0.10 14.01
CA GLY A 78 -0.72 0.80 15.13
C GLY A 78 0.81 0.92 14.96
N PRO A 79 1.46 1.89 15.62
CA PRO A 79 2.89 2.16 15.44
C PRO A 79 3.78 0.96 15.76
N GLU A 80 3.42 0.15 16.75
CA GLU A 80 4.14 -1.08 17.08
C GLU A 80 4.11 -2.11 15.94
N ARG A 81 2.96 -2.27 15.28
CA ARG A 81 2.82 -3.18 14.12
C ARG A 81 3.59 -2.64 12.92
N VAL A 82 3.54 -1.34 12.67
CA VAL A 82 4.32 -0.70 11.60
C VAL A 82 5.82 -0.91 11.82
N ALA A 83 6.31 -0.65 13.04
CA ALA A 83 7.72 -0.84 13.39
C ALA A 83 8.16 -2.31 13.27
N HIS A 84 7.30 -3.24 13.71
CA HIS A 84 7.56 -4.67 13.59
C HIS A 84 7.70 -5.10 12.12
N ILE A 85 6.73 -4.76 11.27
CA ILE A 85 6.78 -5.10 9.83
C ILE A 85 8.02 -4.47 9.18
N ALA A 86 8.30 -3.19 9.44
CA ALA A 86 9.46 -2.50 8.88
C ALA A 86 10.81 -3.10 9.35
N SER A 87 10.85 -3.74 10.53
CA SER A 87 12.05 -4.42 10.99
C SER A 87 12.28 -5.78 10.32
N GLU A 88 11.20 -6.42 9.87
CA GLU A 88 11.22 -7.77 9.28
C GLU A 88 11.25 -7.75 7.76
N CYS A 89 10.83 -6.66 7.13
CA CYS A 89 10.67 -6.57 5.67
C CYS A 89 11.44 -5.40 5.07
N ASP A 90 12.09 -5.65 3.93
CA ASP A 90 12.80 -4.65 3.15
C ASP A 90 11.90 -4.03 2.06
N VAL A 91 10.83 -4.74 1.70
CA VAL A 91 9.79 -4.33 0.75
C VAL A 91 8.43 -4.86 1.21
N VAL A 92 7.37 -4.07 1.06
CA VAL A 92 6.01 -4.44 1.44
C VAL A 92 5.03 -4.16 0.30
N PHE A 93 4.25 -5.17 -0.04
CA PHE A 93 3.13 -5.06 -0.99
C PHE A 93 1.80 -5.13 -0.23
N GLY A 94 0.95 -4.11 -0.39
CA GLY A 94 -0.30 -3.97 0.35
C GLY A 94 -1.53 -4.03 -0.54
N ALA A 95 -2.55 -4.80 -0.14
CA ALA A 95 -3.75 -5.06 -0.92
C ALA A 95 -5.02 -5.10 -0.05
N TYR A 96 -6.18 -4.55 -0.45
CA TYR A 96 -6.41 -3.53 -1.49
C TYR A 96 -7.14 -2.29 -0.98
N GLY A 97 -6.88 -1.15 -1.59
CA GLY A 97 -7.85 -0.06 -1.60
C GLY A 97 -9.01 -0.36 -2.56
N HIS A 98 -10.13 -0.88 -2.05
CA HIS A 98 -11.33 -1.23 -2.85
C HIS A 98 -12.56 -0.36 -2.52
N CYS A 99 -12.48 0.42 -1.45
CA CYS A 99 -13.56 1.16 -0.82
C CYS A 99 -12.99 2.39 -0.11
N GLY A 100 -13.80 3.41 0.20
CA GLY A 100 -13.26 4.66 0.78
C GLY A 100 -12.47 4.46 2.07
N SER A 101 -12.99 3.66 3.01
CA SER A 101 -12.34 3.40 4.29
C SER A 101 -11.08 2.54 4.17
N CYS A 102 -11.16 1.44 3.42
CA CYS A 102 -10.02 0.54 3.23
C CYS A 102 -8.91 1.16 2.38
N THR A 103 -9.24 2.01 1.40
CA THR A 103 -8.28 2.85 0.67
C THR A 103 -7.59 3.83 1.60
N SER A 104 -8.33 4.53 2.47
CA SER A 104 -7.72 5.43 3.45
C SER A 104 -6.76 4.68 4.39
N ALA A 105 -7.15 3.51 4.89
CA ALA A 105 -6.32 2.74 5.81
C ALA A 105 -5.03 2.24 5.14
N ILE A 106 -5.13 1.61 3.97
CA ILE A 106 -3.95 1.02 3.31
C ILE A 106 -2.95 2.07 2.84
N VAL A 107 -3.42 3.26 2.41
CA VAL A 107 -2.53 4.37 2.04
C VAL A 107 -1.78 4.90 3.25
N ARG A 108 -2.45 5.06 4.39
CA ARG A 108 -1.82 5.49 5.65
C ARG A 108 -0.77 4.49 6.12
N ASP A 109 -1.08 3.20 6.05
CA ASP A 109 -0.15 2.14 6.41
C ASP A 109 1.08 2.14 5.50
N GLY A 110 0.88 2.28 4.19
CA GLY A 110 1.96 2.35 3.22
C GLY A 110 2.89 3.53 3.46
N VAL A 111 2.34 4.72 3.74
CA VAL A 111 3.15 5.91 4.07
C VAL A 111 3.90 5.72 5.39
N ALA A 112 3.28 5.13 6.40
CA ALA A 112 3.93 4.87 7.68
C ALA A 112 5.11 3.88 7.53
N LEU A 113 4.93 2.80 6.75
CA LEU A 113 5.99 1.83 6.45
C LEU A 113 7.11 2.47 5.61
N ALA A 114 6.74 3.23 4.58
CA ALA A 114 7.70 3.93 3.73
C ALA A 114 8.55 4.95 4.51
N GLY A 115 7.95 5.62 5.50
CA GLY A 115 8.62 6.54 6.42
C GLY A 115 9.62 5.85 7.36
N LEU A 116 9.51 4.54 7.57
CA LEU A 116 10.51 3.74 8.29
C LEU A 116 11.55 3.07 7.37
N GLY A 117 11.53 3.38 6.06
CA GLY A 117 12.53 2.92 5.10
C GLY A 117 12.14 1.69 4.28
N ALA A 118 11.02 1.01 4.60
CA ALA A 118 10.54 -0.11 3.79
C ALA A 118 10.14 0.38 2.40
N ARG A 119 10.56 -0.30 1.32
CA ARG A 119 9.99 -0.05 -0.02
C ARG A 119 8.53 -0.46 -0.01
N VAL A 120 7.63 0.31 -0.63
CA VAL A 120 6.19 0.04 -0.56
C VAL A 120 5.55 0.16 -1.93
N CYS A 121 4.66 -0.78 -2.25
CA CYS A 121 3.71 -0.64 -3.35
C CYS A 121 2.32 -1.06 -2.88
N LEU A 122 1.34 -0.20 -3.14
CA LEU A 122 -0.06 -0.43 -2.76
C LEU A 122 -0.89 -0.77 -4.00
N PHE A 123 -1.77 -1.75 -3.87
CA PHE A 123 -2.73 -2.09 -4.91
C PHE A 123 -4.08 -1.47 -4.59
N VAL A 124 -4.57 -0.59 -5.47
CA VAL A 124 -5.82 0.15 -5.27
C VAL A 124 -6.65 0.07 -6.55
N THR A 125 -7.96 -0.13 -6.42
CA THR A 125 -8.83 -0.15 -7.60
C THR A 125 -9.04 1.24 -8.18
N GLU A 126 -9.14 1.35 -9.51
CA GLU A 126 -9.21 2.60 -10.27
C GLU A 126 -10.28 3.59 -9.77
N GLU A 127 -11.46 3.10 -9.37
CA GLU A 127 -12.56 3.91 -8.83
C GLU A 127 -12.18 4.71 -7.57
N PHE A 128 -11.13 4.30 -6.85
CA PHE A 128 -10.66 4.95 -5.63
C PHE A 128 -9.36 5.74 -5.81
N ARG A 129 -8.96 6.02 -7.06
CA ARG A 129 -7.76 6.81 -7.39
C ARG A 129 -7.73 8.17 -6.71
N ASP A 130 -8.83 8.93 -6.81
CA ASP A 130 -8.90 10.26 -6.21
C ASP A 130 -8.84 10.21 -4.68
N THR A 131 -9.48 9.20 -4.08
CA THR A 131 -9.42 8.98 -2.63
C THR A 131 -8.01 8.65 -2.19
N ALA A 132 -7.33 7.74 -2.89
CA ALA A 132 -5.96 7.35 -2.56
C ALA A 132 -5.00 8.54 -2.68
N GLY A 133 -5.08 9.30 -3.78
CA GLY A 133 -4.25 10.49 -3.98
C GLY A 133 -4.54 11.60 -2.96
N PHE A 134 -5.82 11.80 -2.58
CA PHE A 134 -6.18 12.73 -1.52
C PHE A 134 -5.56 12.33 -0.19
N ILE A 135 -5.67 11.05 0.20
CA ILE A 135 -5.11 10.56 1.46
C ILE A 135 -3.59 10.65 1.46
N ALA A 136 -2.92 10.23 0.37
CA ALA A 136 -1.47 10.30 0.21
C ALA A 136 -0.92 11.72 0.43
N ARG A 137 -1.57 12.73 -0.19
CA ARG A 137 -1.25 14.15 0.05
C ARG A 137 -1.53 14.55 1.50
N ALA A 138 -2.68 14.14 2.05
CA ALA A 138 -3.08 14.49 3.40
C ALA A 138 -2.16 13.89 4.48
N VAL A 139 -1.42 12.82 4.17
CA VAL A 139 -0.44 12.21 5.09
C VAL A 139 1.03 12.46 4.71
N GLY A 140 1.28 13.33 3.73
CA GLY A 140 2.61 13.85 3.45
C GLY A 140 3.52 12.95 2.62
N MET A 141 2.96 12.14 1.72
CA MET A 141 3.73 11.43 0.70
C MET A 141 2.87 11.22 -0.55
N SER A 142 2.70 12.29 -1.32
CA SER A 142 1.75 12.37 -2.44
C SER A 142 2.05 11.40 -3.59
N ASN A 143 3.31 10.99 -3.71
CA ASN A 143 3.80 10.08 -4.74
C ASN A 143 4.13 8.68 -4.20
N ILE A 144 3.54 8.26 -3.07
CA ILE A 144 3.62 6.86 -2.61
C ILE A 144 3.25 5.91 -3.76
N PRO A 145 4.00 4.81 -4.00
CA PRO A 145 3.75 3.96 -5.15
C PRO A 145 2.41 3.22 -5.05
N ILE A 146 1.54 3.43 -6.05
CA ILE A 146 0.24 2.78 -6.17
C ILE A 146 0.09 2.19 -7.57
N VAL A 147 -0.24 0.91 -7.62
CA VAL A 147 -0.61 0.18 -8.85
C VAL A 147 -2.13 0.07 -8.92
N TRP A 148 -2.67 0.39 -10.10
CA TRP A 148 -4.11 0.47 -10.30
C TRP A 148 -4.70 -0.85 -10.78
N LEU A 149 -5.73 -1.30 -10.06
CA LEU A 149 -6.45 -2.53 -10.34
C LEU A 149 -7.83 -2.25 -10.92
N PRO A 150 -8.39 -3.16 -11.75
CA PRO A 150 -9.76 -3.01 -12.20
C PRO A 150 -10.74 -3.17 -11.03
N HIS A 151 -11.87 -2.46 -11.10
CA HIS A 151 -12.92 -2.53 -10.09
C HIS A 151 -14.09 -3.42 -10.57
N PRO A 152 -14.81 -4.16 -9.70
CA PRO A 152 -14.45 -4.52 -8.33
C PRO A 152 -13.63 -5.83 -8.24
N MET A 153 -12.56 -5.86 -7.46
CA MET A 153 -11.78 -7.10 -7.22
C MET A 153 -12.54 -8.20 -6.45
N SER A 154 -13.46 -7.82 -5.55
CA SER A 154 -14.19 -8.78 -4.70
C SER A 154 -15.15 -9.71 -5.45
N SER A 155 -15.67 -9.29 -6.62
CA SER A 155 -16.62 -10.11 -7.40
C SER A 155 -15.92 -11.04 -8.40
N ARG A 156 -14.60 -10.97 -8.50
CA ARG A 156 -13.81 -11.77 -9.44
C ARG A 156 -13.59 -13.19 -8.92
N THR A 157 -13.29 -14.14 -9.79
CA THR A 157 -12.86 -15.48 -9.36
C THR A 157 -11.41 -15.46 -8.88
N PRO A 158 -10.94 -16.47 -8.12
CA PRO A 158 -9.53 -16.61 -7.77
C PRO A 158 -8.61 -16.61 -9.00
N GLU A 159 -9.03 -17.24 -10.10
CA GLU A 159 -8.25 -17.30 -11.35
C GLU A 159 -8.14 -15.93 -12.03
N GLU A 160 -9.23 -15.15 -12.05
CA GLU A 160 -9.20 -13.78 -12.56
C GLU A 160 -8.31 -12.88 -11.70
N ARG A 161 -8.40 -13.01 -10.37
CA ARG A 161 -7.52 -12.28 -9.44
C ARG A 161 -6.05 -12.65 -9.63
N ARG A 162 -5.75 -13.94 -9.81
CA ARG A 162 -4.41 -14.43 -10.13
C ARG A 162 -3.90 -13.81 -11.43
N ALA A 163 -4.69 -13.84 -12.50
CA ALA A 163 -4.29 -13.28 -13.79
C ALA A 163 -3.91 -11.79 -13.66
N ILE A 164 -4.74 -11.01 -12.95
CA ILE A 164 -4.47 -9.59 -12.69
C ILE A 164 -3.20 -9.41 -11.84
N ALA A 165 -3.00 -10.22 -10.80
CA ALA A 165 -1.80 -10.16 -9.96
C ALA A 165 -0.52 -10.34 -10.80
N LEU A 166 -0.51 -11.34 -11.67
CA LEU A 166 0.63 -11.63 -12.55
C LEU A 166 0.85 -10.53 -13.61
N GLU A 167 -0.23 -9.98 -14.18
CA GLU A 167 -0.16 -8.88 -15.16
C GLU A 167 0.45 -7.60 -14.55
N ARG A 168 0.31 -7.40 -13.24
CA ARG A 168 0.77 -6.20 -12.51
C ARG A 168 2.17 -6.34 -11.89
N LEU A 169 2.85 -7.48 -12.08
CA LEU A 169 4.20 -7.71 -11.54
C LEU A 169 5.19 -6.62 -11.96
N ASP A 170 5.36 -6.40 -13.27
CA ASP A 170 6.36 -5.46 -13.79
C ASP A 170 6.09 -4.02 -13.32
N GLU A 171 4.81 -3.62 -13.31
CA GLU A 171 4.40 -2.30 -12.83
C GLU A 171 4.73 -2.13 -11.35
N ALA A 172 4.41 -3.12 -10.51
CA ALA A 172 4.68 -3.06 -9.07
C ALA A 172 6.18 -3.06 -8.75
N MET A 173 6.99 -3.85 -9.48
CA MET A 173 8.45 -3.85 -9.33
C MET A 173 9.07 -2.51 -9.73
N SER A 174 8.58 -1.90 -10.82
CA SER A 174 9.04 -0.58 -11.21
C SER A 174 8.60 0.49 -10.20
N ALA A 175 7.39 0.37 -9.65
CA ALA A 175 6.82 1.35 -8.73
C ALA A 175 7.60 1.45 -7.41
N ILE A 176 8.08 0.34 -6.85
CA ILE A 176 8.84 0.33 -5.59
C ILE A 176 10.20 1.02 -5.68
N GLU A 177 10.77 1.17 -6.89
CA GLU A 177 12.04 1.88 -7.13
C GLU A 177 11.90 3.39 -6.94
N GLY A 178 10.68 3.93 -6.90
CA GLY A 178 10.41 5.35 -6.69
C GLY A 178 10.87 6.23 -7.84
N LEU A 179 10.81 7.55 -7.62
CA LEU A 179 11.19 8.55 -8.61
C LEU A 179 12.51 9.22 -8.23
N ASP A 180 13.30 9.62 -9.23
CA ASP A 180 14.45 10.49 -9.00
C ASP A 180 14.01 11.83 -8.39
N ASP A 181 14.78 12.33 -7.42
CA ASP A 181 14.59 13.65 -6.82
C ASP A 181 14.75 14.75 -7.89
N GLY A 182 13.66 15.08 -8.58
CA GLY A 182 13.66 16.01 -9.70
C GLY A 182 12.49 15.83 -10.67
N ALA A 183 11.86 14.66 -10.70
CA ALA A 183 10.64 14.43 -11.46
C ALA A 183 9.43 14.95 -10.66
N ARG A 184 9.18 16.26 -10.72
CA ARG A 184 7.89 16.81 -10.32
C ARG A 184 6.85 16.42 -11.36
N ILE A 185 5.78 15.75 -10.94
CA ILE A 185 4.53 15.61 -11.71
C ILE A 185 3.77 16.94 -11.62
#